data_AF-A0A3D2MDL1-F1
#
_entry.id   AF-A0A3D2MDL1-F1
#
_cell.length_a   1.000
_cell.length_b   1.000
_cell.length_c   1.000
_cell.angle_alpha   90.00
_cell.angle_beta   90.00
_cell.angle_gamma   90.00
#
_symmetry.space_group_name_H-M   'P 1'
#
loop_
_entity.id
_entity.type
_entity.pdbx_description
1 polymer ?
#
loop_
_entity_poly.entity_id
_entity_poly.type
_entity_poly.pdbx_seq_one_letter_code
_entity_poly.pdbx_strand_id
1 'polypeptide(L)' 'MENKELEAVTFNDIDYAILDEIDNFIYTVNVNNANDIKIFKTKIEEDNEILEELSEEEQSVALVKFYEKHKDLVSTNE' A
#
# COMPACT_ATOMS: atom_id res chain seq x y z
N MET A 1 16.83 -13.00 9.84
CA MET A 1 15.74 -12.19 9.27
C MET A 1 15.77 -10.89 10.03
N GLU A 2 16.19 -9.81 9.39
CA GLU A 2 16.04 -8.48 9.96
C GLU A 2 14.54 -8.22 10.08
N ASN A 3 14.06 -7.96 11.30
CA ASN A 3 12.72 -7.41 11.50
C ASN A 3 12.79 -5.98 10.95
N LYS A 4 12.44 -5.82 9.67
CA LYS A 4 12.14 -4.51 9.11
C LYS A 4 10.95 -4.01 9.94
N GLU A 5 11.15 -2.98 10.73
CA GLU A 5 10.06 -2.32 11.46
C GLU A 5 8.96 -2.08 10.44
N LEU A 6 7.80 -2.71 10.63
CA LEU A 6 6.65 -2.52 9.75
C LEU A 6 6.26 -1.06 9.91
N GLU A 7 6.65 -0.24 8.93
CA GLU A 7 6.22 1.15 8.86
C GLU A 7 4.68 1.14 8.82
N ALA A 8 4.06 1.93 9.67
CA ALA A 8 2.61 1.99 9.81
C ALA A 8 2.15 3.44 9.61
N VAL A 9 0.99 3.60 9.00
CA VAL A 9 0.35 4.88 8.77
C VAL A 9 -0.99 4.91 9.48
N THR A 10 -1.28 6.01 10.17
CA THR A 10 -2.57 6.23 10.81
C THR A 10 -3.42 7.09 9.90
N PHE A 11 -4.60 6.59 9.51
CA PHE A 11 -5.56 7.31 8.68
C PHE A 11 -6.96 7.17 9.29
N ASN A 12 -7.62 8.30 9.60
CA ASN A 12 -8.92 8.34 10.28
C ASN A 12 -8.95 7.51 11.59
N ASP A 13 -7.95 7.67 12.46
CA ASP A 13 -7.82 6.93 13.74
C ASP A 13 -7.71 5.41 13.59
N ILE A 14 -7.40 4.92 12.38
CA ILE A 14 -7.13 3.51 12.10
C ILE A 14 -5.67 3.37 11.70
N ASP A 15 -4.98 2.46 12.38
CA ASP A 15 -3.60 2.12 12.05
C ASP A 15 -3.57 1.07 10.95
N TYR A 16 -2.80 1.37 9.91
CA TYR A 16 -2.56 0.50 8.77
C TYR A 16 -1.06 0.19 8.68
N ALA A 17 -0.71 -1.09 8.64
CA ALA A 17 0.65 -1.54 8.36
C ALA A 17 0.93 -1.44 6.86
N ILE A 18 2.10 -0.91 6.50
CA ILE A 18 2.56 -0.84 5.12
C ILE A 18 3.03 -2.22 4.68
N LEU A 19 2.42 -2.74 3.62
CA LEU A 19 2.78 -4.00 2.99
C LEU A 19 3.84 -3.80 1.91
N ASP A 20 3.61 -2.80 1.05
CA ASP A 20 4.48 -2.50 -0.08
C ASP A 20 4.29 -1.03 -0.50
N GLU A 21 5.29 -0.50 -1.20
CA GLU A 21 5.31 0.83 -1.76
C GLU A 21 5.75 0.72 -3.23
N ILE A 22 4.89 1.19 -4.13
CA ILE A 22 5.11 1.10 -5.58
C ILE A 22 4.77 2.44 -6.20
N ASP A 23 5.79 3.09 -6.77
CA ASP A 23 5.71 4.46 -7.28
C ASP A 23 5.24 5.43 -6.18
N ASN A 24 4.03 5.99 -6.35
CA ASN A 24 3.38 6.91 -5.43
C ASN A 24 2.17 6.26 -4.74
N PHE A 25 2.13 4.93 -4.68
CA PHE A 25 1.09 4.17 -4.01
C PHE A 25 1.66 3.39 -2.82
N ILE A 26 0.98 3.49 -1.69
CA ILE A 26 1.25 2.72 -0.49
C ILE A 26 0.15 1.69 -0.33
N TYR A 27 0.52 0.41 -0.31
CA TYR A 27 -0.37 -0.71 -0.09
C TYR A 27 -0.34 -1.02 1.38
N THR A 28 -1.50 -0.98 2.02
CA THR A 28 -1.60 -1.11 3.47
C THR A 28 -2.66 -2.11 3.88
N VAL A 29 -2.51 -2.63 5.08
CA VAL A 29 -3.50 -3.51 5.72
C VAL A 29 -3.78 -3.01 7.11
N ASN A 30 -5.05 -2.99 7.49
CA ASN A 30 -5.46 -2.60 8.83
C ASN A 30 -4.86 -3.55 9.87
N VAL A 31 -4.17 -3.00 10.88
CA VAL A 31 -3.50 -3.80 11.92
C VAL A 31 -4.50 -4.59 12.78
N ASN A 32 -5.74 -4.11 12.88
CA ASN A 32 -6.82 -4.74 13.63
C ASN A 32 -7.67 -5.68 12.76
N ASN A 33 -7.59 -5.58 11.43
CA ASN A 33 -8.35 -6.43 10.51
C ASN A 33 -7.55 -6.72 9.22
N ALA A 34 -6.91 -7.88 9.17
CA ALA A 34 -6.09 -8.30 8.02
C ALA A 34 -6.84 -8.42 6.68
N ASN A 35 -8.18 -8.41 6.68
CA ASN A 35 -8.99 -8.41 5.45
C ASN A 35 -9.31 -6.99 4.95
N ASP A 36 -9.04 -5.96 5.75
CA ASP A 36 -9.26 -4.56 5.39
C ASP A 36 -7.96 -4.02 4.79
N ILE A 37 -7.86 -4.17 3.46
CA ILE A 37 -6.73 -3.68 2.67
C ILE A 37 -7.11 -2.33 2.09
N LYS A 38 -6.22 -1.36 2.26
CA LYS A 38 -6.42 -0.01 1.72
C LYS A 38 -5.16 0.43 0.99
N ILE A 39 -5.36 1.05 -0.17
CA ILE A 39 -4.29 1.66 -0.94
C ILE A 39 -4.41 3.16 -0.74
N PHE A 40 -3.29 3.82 -0.50
CA PHE A 40 -3.18 5.27 -0.44
C PHE A 40 -2.24 5.76 -1.52
N LYS A 41 -2.45 6.98 -1.95
CA LYS A 41 -1.57 7.66 -2.89
C LYS A 41 -0.79 8.71 -2.12
N THR A 42 0.53 8.70 -2.23
CA THR A 42 1.36 9.77 -1.69
C THR A 42 1.41 10.92 -2.66
N LYS A 43 1.27 12.13 -2.11
CA LYS A 43 1.41 13.38 -2.84
C LYS A 43 2.23 14.34 -1.99
N ILE A 44 3.11 15.10 -2.63
CA ILE A 44 3.85 16.17 -1.98
C ILE A 44 3.01 17.45 -2.09
N GLU A 45 2.58 17.97 -0.94
CA GLU A 45 1.93 19.27 -0.82
C GLU A 45 2.72 20.15 0.16
N GLU A 46 3.14 21.33 -0.30
CA GLU A 46 3.90 22.30 0.52
C GLU A 46 5.11 21.68 1.26
N ASP A 47 5.90 20.87 0.53
CA ASP A 47 7.06 20.11 1.03
C ASP A 47 6.73 19.00 2.06
N ASN A 48 5.44 18.72 2.31
CA ASN A 48 4.97 17.62 3.15
C ASN A 48 4.41 16.48 2.31
N GLU A 49 4.69 15.24 2.70
CA GLU A 49 4.04 14.06 2.12
C GLU A 49 2.69 13.85 2.78
N ILE A 50 1.64 13.81 1.97
CA ILE A 50 0.27 13.55 2.40
C ILE A 50 -0.27 12.27 1.77
N LEU A 51 -1.19 11.63 2.48
CA LEU A 51 -1.93 10.46 2.00
C LEU A 51 -3.28 10.90 1.43
N GLU A 52 -3.53 10.53 0.19
CA GLU A 52 -4.78 10.77 -0.53
C GLU A 52 -5.50 9.44 -0.78
N GLU A 53 -6.83 9.45 -0.61
CA GLU A 53 -7.66 8.30 -0.98
C GLU A 53 -7.80 8.21 -2.49
N LEU A 54 -7.66 7.00 -3.04
CA LEU A 54 -7.74 6.77 -4.48
C LEU A 54 -9.19 6.71 -4.95
N SER A 55 -9.44 7.29 -6.12
CA SER A 55 -10.64 6.99 -6.92
C SER A 55 -10.67 5.52 -7.39
N GLU A 56 -11.83 5.02 -7.81
CA GLU A 56 -11.97 3.64 -8.32
C GLU A 56 -11.03 3.33 -9.51
N GLU A 57 -10.82 4.32 -10.37
CA GLU A 57 -9.91 4.24 -11.52
C GLU A 57 -8.45 4.11 -11.06
N GLU A 58 -8.03 4.93 -10.09
CA GLU A 58 -6.68 4.87 -9.53
C GLU A 58 -6.45 3.58 -8.75
N GLN A 59 -7.45 3.10 -8.00
CA GLN A 59 -7.37 1.81 -7.30
C GLN A 59 -7.11 0.68 -8.30
N SER A 60 -7.80 0.68 -9.44
CA SER A 60 -7.60 -0.30 -10.50
C SER A 60 -6.17 -0.26 -11.04
N VAL A 61 -5.62 0.94 -11.27
CA VAL A 61 -4.23 1.13 -11.73
C VAL A 61 -3.23 0.63 -10.69
N ALA A 62 -3.43 0.95 -9.41
CA ALA A 62 -2.57 0.50 -8.32
C ALA A 62 -2.57 -1.03 -8.21
N LEU A 63 -3.74 -1.66 -8.25
CA LEU A 63 -3.84 -3.12 -8.24
C LEU A 63 -3.08 -3.77 -9.41
N VAL A 64 -3.18 -3.22 -10.61
CA VAL A 64 -2.40 -3.71 -11.77
C VAL A 64 -0.91 -3.63 -11.48
N LYS A 65 -0.41 -2.48 -10.97
CA LYS A 65 1.01 -2.31 -10.62
C LYS A 65 1.48 -3.30 -9.56
N PHE A 66 0.66 -3.56 -8.54
CA PHE A 66 0.95 -4.57 -7.53
C PHE A 66 1.06 -5.97 -8.15
N TYR A 67 0.07 -6.37 -8.95
CA TYR A 67 0.13 -7.65 -9.66
C TYR A 67 1.36 -7.75 -10.57
N GLU A 68 1.70 -6.69 -11.29
CA GLU A 68 2.88 -6.69 -12.17
C GLU A 68 4.21 -6.82 -11.40
N LYS A 69 4.32 -6.21 -10.22
CA LYS A 69 5.50 -6.32 -9.35
C LYS A 69 5.63 -7.71 -8.75
N HIS A 70 4.51 -8.32 -8.35
CA HIS A 70 4.50 -9.61 -7.67
C HIS A 70 4.17 -10.80 -8.58
N LYS A 71 4.01 -10.61 -9.89
CA LYS A 71 3.70 -11.68 -10.85
C LYS A 71 4.73 -12.83 -10.80
N ASP A 72 6.00 -12.51 -10.58
CA ASP A 72 7.08 -13.49 -10.50
C ASP A 72 7.02 -14.36 -9.24
N LEU A 73 6.40 -13.87 -8.15
CA LEU A 73 6.16 -14.70 -6.94
C LEU A 73 5.17 -15.85 -7.22
N VAL A 74 4.26 -15.67 -8.18
CA VAL A 74 3.23 -16.69 -8.52
C VAL A 74 3.80 -17.78 -9.44
N SER A 75 4.88 -17.50 -10.17
CA SER A 75 5.47 -18.42 -11.16
C SER A 75 6.35 -19.52 -10.56
N THR A 76 6.57 -19.59 -9.25
CA THR A 76 7.53 -20.53 -8.63
C THR A 76 6.91 -21.85 -8.16
N ASN A 77 5.79 -22.28 -8.76
CA ASN A 77 5.19 -23.61 -8.55
C ASN A 77 5.21 -24.39 -9.88
N GLU A 78 6.40 -24.77 -10.35
CA GLU A 78 6.59 -25.86 -11.34
C GLU A 78 7.22 -27.08 -10.66
#